data_AF-T0YST7-F1
#
_entry.id   AF-T0YST7-F1
#
_cell.length_a   1.000
_cell.length_b   1.000
_cell.length_c   1.000
_cell.angle_alpha   90.00
_cell.angle_beta   90.00
_cell.angle_gamma   90.00
#
_symmetry.space_group_name_H-M   'P 1'
#
loop_
_entity.id
_entity.type
_entity.pdbx_description
1 polymer ?
#
loop_
_entity_poly.entity_id
_entity_poly.type
_entity_poly.pdbx_seq_one_letter_code
_entity_poly.pdbx_strand_id
1 'polypeptide(L)'
;TESTYIVTDDPSMTSSQTISLEEGRRIARIQEEHLSEQTALVIDGYIGNDPDFRCPARLVIDERWANIAGMQDHLLFKELPAGSDFSPWFTVVYTPGLLAEGYPQERLIAVDLEAGVTRVLNSDYFGESKKGLLRMWNQLVYERGGLALHAGCKVVPTAAGPRTLLIVGRLRHRQDHHHLHPPERQQAGSGRLRGADARRQGLRE
;
A
#
# COMPACT_ATOMS: atom_id res chain seq x y z
N THR A 1 3.51 -17.06 -3.35
CA THR A 1 2.67 -17.53 -2.24
C THR A 1 1.74 -18.56 -2.81
N GLU A 2 1.69 -19.74 -2.20
CA GLU A 2 1.09 -20.97 -2.76
C GLU A 2 -0.35 -20.81 -3.24
N SER A 3 -1.07 -19.78 -2.78
CA SER A 3 -2.48 -19.54 -3.09
C SER A 3 -2.75 -18.46 -4.16
N THR A 4 -1.73 -17.92 -4.86
CA THR A 4 -1.93 -16.90 -5.91
C THR A 4 -1.91 -17.52 -7.29
N TYR A 5 -2.93 -17.22 -8.11
CA TYR A 5 -3.15 -17.76 -9.45
C TYR A 5 -3.49 -16.64 -10.44
N ILE A 6 -2.96 -16.73 -11.66
CA ILE A 6 -3.37 -15.88 -12.79
C ILE A 6 -4.52 -16.57 -13.52
N VAL A 7 -5.60 -15.84 -13.79
CA VAL A 7 -6.73 -16.36 -14.57
C VAL A 7 -6.37 -16.24 -16.05
N THR A 8 -6.19 -17.37 -16.72
CA THR A 8 -5.84 -17.44 -18.15
C THR A 8 -6.04 -18.87 -18.67
N ASP A 9 -6.51 -18.99 -19.91
CA ASP A 9 -6.56 -20.27 -20.63
C ASP A 9 -5.23 -20.59 -21.36
N ASP A 10 -4.28 -19.66 -21.35
CA ASP A 10 -2.91 -19.86 -21.84
C ASP A 10 -1.90 -19.79 -20.67
N PRO A 11 -1.55 -20.94 -20.07
CA PRO A 11 -0.56 -21.00 -19.01
C PRO A 11 0.87 -20.63 -19.44
N SER A 12 1.18 -20.64 -20.74
CA SER A 12 2.54 -20.35 -21.23
C SER A 12 2.93 -18.88 -21.09
N MET A 13 1.92 -18.00 -20.93
CA MET A 13 2.09 -16.55 -20.78
C MET A 13 2.68 -16.12 -19.43
N THR A 14 2.77 -17.01 -18.45
CA THR A 14 3.28 -16.69 -17.11
C THR A 14 3.99 -17.87 -16.46
N SER A 15 4.98 -17.57 -15.63
CA SER A 15 5.61 -18.56 -14.74
C SER A 15 4.85 -18.76 -13.42
N SER A 16 3.78 -17.99 -13.21
CA SER A 16 2.90 -18.13 -12.04
C SER A 16 1.94 -19.30 -12.22
N GLN A 17 1.36 -19.77 -11.11
CA GLN A 17 0.25 -20.72 -11.18
C GLN A 17 -0.93 -20.10 -11.91
N THR A 18 -1.73 -20.93 -12.59
CA THR A 18 -2.88 -20.46 -13.36
C THR A 18 -4.15 -21.24 -13.02
N ILE A 19 -5.30 -20.60 -13.28
CA ILE A 19 -6.62 -21.23 -13.33
C ILE A 19 -7.29 -20.80 -14.64
N SER A 20 -8.20 -21.62 -15.16
CA SER A 20 -8.92 -21.31 -16.40
C SER A 20 -9.87 -20.12 -16.23
N LEU A 21 -10.28 -19.51 -17.35
CA LEU A 21 -11.31 -18.48 -17.36
C LEU A 21 -12.64 -19.00 -16.80
N GLU A 22 -12.99 -20.26 -17.07
CA GLU A 22 -14.18 -20.90 -16.53
C GLU A 22 -14.15 -20.98 -15.00
N GLU A 23 -13.02 -21.41 -14.44
CA GLU A 23 -12.83 -21.48 -13.00
C GLU A 23 -12.82 -20.08 -12.37
N GLY A 24 -12.17 -19.10 -13.00
CA GLY A 24 -12.22 -17.70 -12.57
C GLY A 24 -13.65 -17.16 -12.50
N ARG A 25 -14.49 -17.46 -13.51
CA ARG A 25 -15.92 -17.10 -13.50
C ARG A 25 -16.71 -17.84 -12.43
N ARG A 26 -16.37 -19.10 -12.13
CA ARG A 26 -17.00 -19.86 -11.04
C ARG A 26 -16.71 -19.19 -9.69
N ILE A 27 -15.45 -18.86 -9.43
CA ILE A 27 -15.03 -18.15 -8.21
C ILE A 27 -15.69 -16.78 -8.10
N ALA A 28 -15.80 -16.05 -9.21
CA ALA A 28 -16.49 -14.76 -9.25
C ALA A 28 -17.94 -14.87 -8.77
N ARG A 29 -18.71 -15.84 -9.30
CA ARG A 29 -20.10 -16.06 -8.89
C ARG A 29 -20.23 -16.38 -7.40
N ILE A 30 -19.42 -17.30 -6.90
CA ILE A 30 -19.43 -17.69 -5.48
C ILE A 30 -19.13 -16.48 -4.58
N GLN A 31 -18.16 -15.65 -4.97
CA GLN A 31 -17.80 -14.47 -4.20
C GLN A 31 -18.88 -13.38 -4.25
N GLU A 32 -19.55 -13.21 -5.38
CA GLU A 32 -20.66 -12.28 -5.55
C GLU A 32 -21.89 -12.71 -4.75
N GLU A 33 -22.23 -14.01 -4.77
CA GLU A 33 -23.29 -14.59 -3.94
C GLU A 33 -23.00 -14.34 -2.45
N HIS A 34 -21.78 -14.62 -1.98
CA HIS A 34 -21.37 -14.37 -0.60
C HIS A 34 -21.50 -12.89 -0.19
N LEU A 35 -21.09 -11.97 -1.07
CA LEU A 35 -21.19 -10.53 -0.82
C LEU A 35 -22.63 -10.01 -0.88
N SER A 36 -23.52 -10.67 -1.62
CA SER A 36 -24.93 -10.27 -1.71
C SER A 36 -25.69 -10.41 -0.38
N GLU A 37 -25.18 -11.27 0.51
CA GLU A 37 -25.73 -11.52 1.85
C GLU A 37 -25.10 -10.62 2.93
N GLN A 38 -24.17 -9.73 2.54
CA GLN A 38 -23.32 -8.98 3.47
C GLN A 38 -23.31 -7.48 3.14
N THR A 39 -23.03 -6.66 4.13
CA THR A 39 -22.70 -5.26 3.89
C THR A 39 -21.24 -5.17 3.44
N ALA A 40 -21.01 -4.56 2.28
CA ALA A 40 -19.67 -4.30 1.76
C ALA A 40 -19.31 -2.82 1.86
N LEU A 41 -18.06 -2.54 2.19
CA LEU A 41 -17.41 -1.25 2.06
C LEU A 41 -16.78 -1.13 0.66
N VAL A 42 -16.90 0.05 0.07
CA VAL A 42 -16.26 0.39 -1.21
C VAL A 42 -15.29 1.54 -0.99
N ILE A 43 -14.03 1.31 -1.34
CA ILE A 43 -12.96 2.32 -1.24
C ILE A 43 -12.46 2.63 -2.64
N ASP A 44 -12.77 3.83 -3.12
CA ASP A 44 -12.35 4.33 -4.42
C ASP A 44 -11.18 5.30 -4.30
N GLY A 45 -10.30 5.31 -5.29
CA GLY A 45 -9.24 6.30 -5.40
C GLY A 45 -8.31 5.97 -6.56
N TYR A 46 -7.09 6.45 -6.49
CA TYR A 46 -6.13 6.36 -7.60
C TYR A 46 -4.81 5.75 -7.15
N ILE A 47 -4.25 4.89 -8.00
CA ILE A 47 -2.85 4.47 -7.93
C ILE A 47 -2.01 5.53 -8.64
N GLY A 48 -1.01 6.07 -7.95
CA GLY A 48 -0.17 7.15 -8.45
C GLY A 48 -0.81 8.54 -8.29
N ASN A 49 0.03 9.55 -8.13
CA ASN A 49 -0.37 10.94 -7.90
C ASN A 49 -0.23 11.83 -9.14
N ASP A 50 0.35 11.33 -10.21
CA ASP A 50 0.50 12.04 -11.48
C ASP A 50 -0.83 11.99 -12.27
N PRO A 51 -1.49 13.12 -12.56
CA PRO A 51 -2.76 13.13 -13.29
C PRO A 51 -2.73 12.43 -14.65
N ASP A 52 -1.58 12.43 -15.33
CA ASP A 52 -1.44 11.83 -16.67
C ASP A 52 -1.25 10.31 -16.62
N PHE A 53 -0.88 9.78 -15.44
CA PHE A 53 -0.56 8.35 -15.28
C PHE A 53 -1.36 7.63 -14.20
N ARG A 54 -2.10 8.36 -13.37
CA ARG A 54 -2.88 7.77 -12.29
C ARG A 54 -3.92 6.81 -12.82
N CYS A 55 -4.16 5.74 -12.08
CA CYS A 55 -5.10 4.68 -12.47
C CYS A 55 -6.23 4.61 -11.44
N PRO A 56 -7.50 4.77 -11.84
CA PRO A 56 -8.63 4.62 -10.92
C PRO A 56 -8.71 3.17 -10.42
N ALA A 57 -8.78 3.01 -9.12
CA ALA A 57 -8.78 1.73 -8.43
C ALA A 57 -9.86 1.66 -7.35
N ARG A 58 -10.41 0.47 -7.15
CA ARG A 58 -11.46 0.17 -6.18
C ARG A 58 -11.07 -1.02 -5.33
N LEU A 59 -11.36 -0.93 -4.03
CA LEU A 59 -11.47 -2.09 -3.14
C LEU A 59 -12.94 -2.28 -2.77
N VAL A 60 -13.45 -3.49 -2.93
CA VAL A 60 -14.72 -3.95 -2.35
C VAL A 60 -14.38 -4.96 -1.28
N ILE A 61 -14.86 -4.75 -0.05
CA ILE A 61 -14.55 -5.62 1.07
C ILE A 61 -15.73 -5.69 2.03
N ASP A 62 -15.96 -6.84 2.64
CA ASP A 62 -16.92 -6.98 3.72
C ASP A 62 -16.60 -6.04 4.90
N GLU A 63 -17.63 -5.36 5.42
CA GLU A 63 -17.51 -4.38 6.51
C GLU A 63 -16.84 -4.91 7.78
N ARG A 64 -16.93 -6.22 8.06
CA ARG A 64 -16.31 -6.85 9.23
C ARG A 64 -14.77 -6.73 9.21
N TRP A 65 -14.18 -6.44 8.06
CA TRP A 65 -12.73 -6.21 7.89
C TRP A 65 -12.40 -4.75 7.54
N ALA A 66 -13.11 -3.80 8.15
CA ALA A 66 -12.90 -2.37 7.98
C ALA A 66 -11.46 -1.88 8.24
N ASN A 67 -10.67 -2.62 9.02
CA ASN A 67 -9.24 -2.35 9.20
C ASN A 67 -8.45 -2.42 7.88
N ILE A 68 -8.74 -3.41 7.03
CA ILE A 68 -8.14 -3.55 5.69
C ILE A 68 -8.61 -2.40 4.79
N ALA A 69 -9.90 -2.06 4.85
CA ALA A 69 -10.47 -0.93 4.11
C ALA A 69 -9.76 0.39 4.46
N GLY A 70 -9.59 0.69 5.76
CA GLY A 70 -8.90 1.90 6.22
C GLY A 70 -7.43 1.95 5.82
N MET A 71 -6.71 0.82 5.89
CA MET A 71 -5.32 0.77 5.42
C MET A 71 -5.22 1.00 3.91
N GLN A 72 -6.16 0.47 3.12
CA GLN A 72 -6.20 0.68 1.67
C GLN A 72 -6.56 2.13 1.32
N ASP A 73 -7.48 2.75 2.07
CA ASP A 73 -7.88 4.14 1.92
C ASP A 73 -6.68 5.09 2.04
N HIS A 74 -5.78 4.83 2.99
CA HIS A 74 -4.53 5.59 3.16
C HIS A 74 -3.52 5.42 2.02
N LEU A 75 -3.60 4.35 1.23
CA LEU A 75 -2.69 4.12 0.11
C LEU A 75 -3.17 4.70 -1.22
N LEU A 76 -4.48 4.88 -1.38
CA LEU A 76 -5.05 5.43 -2.60
C LEU A 76 -5.04 6.95 -2.54
N PHE A 77 -4.58 7.58 -3.62
CA PHE A 77 -4.73 9.02 -3.78
C PHE A 77 -6.21 9.34 -4.00
N LYS A 78 -6.69 10.42 -3.37
CA LYS A 78 -8.08 10.87 -3.49
C LYS A 78 -8.12 12.11 -4.36
N GLU A 79 -9.06 12.13 -5.30
CA GLU A 79 -9.56 13.39 -5.83
C GLU A 79 -10.86 13.72 -5.10
N LEU A 80 -10.95 14.93 -4.57
CA LEU A 80 -12.19 15.44 -4.02
C LEU A 80 -12.86 16.33 -5.07
N PRO A 81 -14.14 16.10 -5.42
CA PRO A 81 -14.94 14.90 -5.16
C PRO A 81 -14.73 13.84 -6.24
N ALA A 82 -14.64 12.56 -5.84
CA ALA A 82 -14.92 11.46 -6.76
C ALA A 82 -16.38 11.63 -7.20
N GLY A 83 -16.59 12.08 -8.44
CA GLY A 83 -17.92 12.27 -8.99
C GLY A 83 -18.69 10.95 -9.05
N SER A 84 -19.99 11.04 -9.34
CA SER A 84 -20.87 9.88 -9.61
C SER A 84 -20.36 8.96 -10.72
N ASP A 85 -19.40 9.44 -11.53
CA ASP A 85 -18.92 8.80 -12.74
C ASP A 85 -17.59 8.04 -12.52
N PHE A 86 -17.22 7.74 -11.28
CA PHE A 86 -16.00 6.98 -10.98
C PHE A 86 -16.09 5.55 -11.53
N SER A 87 -15.25 5.25 -12.51
CA SER A 87 -15.11 3.93 -13.12
C SER A 87 -13.71 3.37 -12.86
N PRO A 88 -13.55 2.35 -11.98
CA PRO A 88 -12.25 1.77 -11.70
C PRO A 88 -11.73 0.99 -12.91
N TRP A 89 -10.43 1.10 -13.17
CA TRP A 89 -9.71 0.21 -14.08
C TRP A 89 -9.26 -1.06 -13.36
N PHE A 90 -8.95 -0.92 -12.07
CA PHE A 90 -8.49 -2.02 -11.22
C PHE A 90 -9.42 -2.20 -10.04
N THR A 91 -9.91 -3.41 -9.83
CA THR A 91 -10.77 -3.74 -8.70
C THR A 91 -10.17 -4.88 -7.90
N VAL A 92 -10.11 -4.73 -6.58
CA VAL A 92 -9.88 -5.85 -5.66
C VAL A 92 -11.20 -6.18 -4.98
N VAL A 93 -11.66 -7.43 -5.10
CA VAL A 93 -12.82 -7.94 -4.37
C VAL A 93 -12.32 -8.85 -3.26
N TYR A 94 -12.55 -8.44 -2.03
CA TYR A 94 -11.89 -9.00 -0.86
C TYR A 94 -12.92 -9.59 0.12
N THR A 95 -12.92 -10.91 0.25
CA THR A 95 -13.81 -11.67 1.14
C THR A 95 -13.00 -12.56 2.08
N PRO A 96 -12.42 -12.02 3.17
CA PRO A 96 -11.60 -12.80 4.09
C PRO A 96 -12.37 -13.94 4.78
N GLY A 97 -13.69 -13.83 4.93
CA GLY A 97 -14.54 -14.86 5.54
C GLY A 97 -15.05 -15.95 4.59
N LEU A 98 -14.72 -15.88 3.29
CA LEU A 98 -15.15 -16.86 2.31
C LEU A 98 -14.03 -17.88 2.06
N LEU A 99 -14.30 -19.16 2.38
CA LEU A 99 -13.37 -20.26 2.11
C LEU A 99 -13.32 -20.58 0.60
N ALA A 100 -12.11 -20.83 0.10
CA ALA A 100 -11.88 -21.34 -1.25
C ALA A 100 -11.66 -22.85 -1.21
N GLU A 101 -12.75 -23.61 -1.10
CA GLU A 101 -12.70 -25.07 -1.07
C GLU A 101 -11.92 -25.66 -2.27
N GLY A 102 -11.09 -26.67 -2.01
CA GLY A 102 -10.26 -27.30 -3.04
C GLY A 102 -8.92 -26.61 -3.32
N TYR A 103 -8.65 -25.45 -2.71
CA TYR A 103 -7.35 -24.77 -2.81
C TYR A 103 -6.48 -24.98 -1.56
N PRO A 104 -5.14 -24.86 -1.67
CA PRO A 104 -4.25 -24.94 -0.52
C PRO A 104 -4.64 -23.94 0.57
N GLN A 105 -4.79 -24.44 1.81
CA GLN A 105 -5.22 -23.66 2.98
C GLN A 105 -6.61 -23.01 2.80
N GLU A 106 -7.43 -23.57 1.89
CA GLU A 106 -8.75 -23.05 1.52
C GLU A 106 -8.68 -21.58 1.10
N ARG A 107 -7.56 -21.16 0.52
CA ARG A 107 -7.27 -19.76 0.19
C ARG A 107 -7.01 -19.61 -1.30
N LEU A 108 -7.54 -18.54 -1.86
CA LEU A 108 -7.36 -18.22 -3.27
C LEU A 108 -7.18 -16.71 -3.46
N ILE A 109 -6.13 -16.35 -4.21
CA ILE A 109 -5.94 -15.02 -4.78
C ILE A 109 -5.93 -15.19 -6.30
N ALA A 110 -7.08 -14.99 -6.93
CA ALA A 110 -7.24 -15.08 -8.38
C ALA A 110 -7.05 -13.71 -9.01
N VAL A 111 -6.08 -13.58 -9.92
CA VAL A 111 -5.73 -12.32 -10.59
C VAL A 111 -6.10 -12.43 -12.07
N ASP A 112 -7.15 -11.74 -12.46
CA ASP A 112 -7.56 -11.57 -13.85
C ASP A 112 -6.98 -10.25 -14.36
N LEU A 113 -5.86 -10.35 -15.09
CA LEU A 113 -5.14 -9.20 -15.61
C LEU A 113 -5.89 -8.51 -16.75
N GLU A 114 -6.65 -9.27 -17.55
CA GLU A 114 -7.41 -8.75 -18.68
C GLU A 114 -8.65 -7.99 -18.18
N ALA A 115 -9.37 -8.55 -17.20
CA ALA A 115 -10.53 -7.89 -16.60
C ALA A 115 -10.15 -6.76 -15.62
N GLY A 116 -8.88 -6.67 -15.20
CA GLY A 116 -8.45 -5.73 -14.17
C GLY A 116 -9.06 -6.03 -12.80
N VAL A 117 -9.23 -7.32 -12.47
CA VAL A 117 -9.83 -7.75 -11.20
C VAL A 117 -8.93 -8.72 -10.45
N THR A 118 -8.69 -8.46 -9.16
CA THR A 118 -8.13 -9.44 -8.24
C THR A 118 -9.18 -9.85 -7.21
N ARG A 119 -9.42 -11.16 -7.08
CA ARG A 119 -10.34 -11.73 -6.09
C ARG A 119 -9.54 -12.40 -4.99
N VAL A 120 -9.80 -12.01 -3.73
CA VAL A 120 -9.12 -12.54 -2.55
C VAL A 120 -10.13 -13.24 -1.64
N LEU A 121 -9.95 -14.54 -1.46
CA LEU A 121 -10.76 -15.41 -0.61
C LEU A 121 -9.89 -15.92 0.55
N ASN A 122 -10.48 -16.05 1.74
CA ASN A 122 -9.88 -16.64 2.94
C ASN A 122 -8.50 -16.09 3.34
N SER A 123 -8.37 -14.77 3.36
CA SER A 123 -7.15 -14.11 3.84
C SER A 123 -7.49 -12.78 4.49
N ASP A 124 -7.07 -12.53 5.72
CA ASP A 124 -7.17 -11.22 6.37
C ASP A 124 -5.86 -10.41 6.23
N TYR A 125 -4.90 -10.92 5.46
CA TYR A 125 -3.61 -10.30 5.29
C TYR A 125 -3.68 -9.10 4.33
N PHE A 126 -3.64 -7.89 4.88
CA PHE A 126 -3.67 -6.62 4.13
C PHE A 126 -2.79 -6.59 2.88
N GLY A 127 -1.61 -7.23 2.94
CA GLY A 127 -0.69 -7.25 1.82
C GLY A 127 -1.27 -7.81 0.51
N GLU A 128 -2.34 -8.61 0.56
CA GLU A 128 -3.02 -9.09 -0.65
C GLU A 128 -3.77 -7.99 -1.39
N SER A 129 -4.40 -7.04 -0.69
CA SER A 129 -5.05 -5.87 -1.33
C SER A 129 -4.04 -5.01 -2.09
N LYS A 130 -2.95 -4.62 -1.42
CA LYS A 130 -1.84 -3.85 -1.99
C LYS A 130 -1.21 -4.57 -3.18
N LYS A 131 -0.87 -5.85 -3.02
CA LYS A 131 -0.22 -6.60 -4.10
C LYS A 131 -1.18 -6.89 -5.26
N GLY A 132 -2.47 -7.08 -5.00
CA GLY A 132 -3.49 -7.25 -6.04
C GLY A 132 -3.49 -6.07 -7.00
N LEU A 133 -3.63 -4.86 -6.47
CA LEU A 133 -3.55 -3.63 -7.26
C LEU A 133 -2.19 -3.48 -7.97
N LEU A 134 -1.07 -3.72 -7.28
CA LEU A 134 0.26 -3.58 -7.88
C LEU A 134 0.54 -4.58 -9.00
N ARG A 135 0.00 -5.80 -8.96
CA ARG A 135 0.17 -6.78 -10.05
C ARG A 135 -0.50 -6.29 -11.33
N MET A 136 -1.73 -5.81 -11.24
CA MET A 136 -2.48 -5.29 -12.39
C MET A 136 -1.85 -3.98 -12.91
N TRP A 137 -1.45 -3.08 -12.00
CA TRP A 137 -0.76 -1.85 -12.38
C TRP A 137 0.59 -2.12 -13.06
N ASN A 138 1.36 -3.11 -12.60
CA ASN A 138 2.62 -3.49 -13.24
C ASN A 138 2.41 -3.99 -14.67
N GLN A 139 1.35 -4.76 -14.93
CA GLN A 139 1.00 -5.20 -16.29
C GLN A 139 0.73 -4.00 -17.20
N LEU A 140 -0.10 -3.05 -16.75
CA LEU A 140 -0.38 -1.83 -17.49
C LEU A 140 0.88 -1.00 -17.78
N VAL A 141 1.77 -0.87 -16.79
CA VAL A 141 3.05 -0.16 -16.96
C VAL A 141 3.89 -0.83 -18.03
N TYR A 142 3.98 -2.17 -18.01
CA TYR A 142 4.74 -2.94 -19.00
C TYR A 142 4.17 -2.79 -20.41
N GLU A 143 2.85 -2.89 -20.58
CA GLU A 143 2.16 -2.73 -21.86
C GLU A 143 2.36 -1.33 -22.47
N ARG A 144 2.54 -0.31 -21.61
CA ARG A 144 2.85 1.06 -22.02
C ARG A 144 4.35 1.30 -22.27
N GLY A 145 5.17 0.25 -22.28
CA GLY A 145 6.62 0.33 -22.47
C GLY A 145 7.38 0.91 -21.28
N GLY A 146 6.74 0.98 -20.12
CA GLY A 146 7.33 1.47 -18.87
C GLY A 146 8.03 0.39 -18.06
N LEU A 147 8.68 0.83 -16.98
CA LEU A 147 9.36 -0.04 -16.01
C LEU A 147 8.81 0.19 -14.61
N ALA A 148 8.12 -0.81 -14.06
CA ALA A 148 7.68 -0.80 -12.67
C ALA A 148 8.81 -1.25 -11.74
N LEU A 149 9.08 -0.47 -10.68
CA LEU A 149 10.15 -0.74 -9.73
C LEU A 149 9.59 -0.91 -8.31
N HIS A 150 9.97 -2.00 -7.65
CA HIS A 150 9.75 -2.15 -6.21
C HIS A 150 10.86 -1.41 -5.44
N ALA A 151 10.78 -0.08 -5.45
CA ALA A 151 11.78 0.79 -4.84
C ALA A 151 11.13 1.94 -4.06
N GLY A 152 11.82 2.43 -3.03
CA GLY A 152 11.54 3.74 -2.47
C GLY A 152 12.09 4.81 -3.40
N CYS A 153 11.33 5.88 -3.63
CA CYS A 153 11.80 7.06 -4.35
C CYS A 153 11.68 8.29 -3.44
N LYS A 154 12.76 9.06 -3.27
CA LYS A 154 12.78 10.27 -2.46
C LYS A 154 13.48 11.39 -3.21
N VAL A 155 12.90 12.58 -3.15
CA VAL A 155 13.59 13.81 -3.57
C VAL A 155 14.22 14.43 -2.32
N VAL A 156 15.54 14.59 -2.32
CA VAL A 156 16.33 15.14 -1.22
C VAL A 156 16.89 16.50 -1.64
N PRO A 157 16.64 17.57 -0.88
CA PRO A 157 17.28 18.86 -1.13
C PRO A 157 18.79 18.77 -0.90
N THR A 158 19.59 19.29 -1.83
CA THR A 158 21.06 19.39 -1.68
C THR A 158 21.54 20.80 -2.00
N ALA A 159 22.79 21.13 -1.65
CA ALA A 159 23.41 22.41 -2.02
C ALA A 159 23.45 22.65 -3.54
N ALA A 160 23.41 21.59 -4.35
CA ALA A 160 23.36 21.64 -5.81
C ALA A 160 21.93 21.51 -6.38
N GLY A 161 20.90 21.71 -5.54
CA GLY A 161 19.48 21.54 -5.90
C GLY A 161 18.89 20.18 -5.50
N PRO A 162 17.60 19.94 -5.78
CA PRO A 162 16.93 18.67 -5.47
C PRO A 162 17.57 17.49 -6.21
N ARG A 163 17.78 16.37 -5.52
CA ARG A 163 18.29 15.12 -6.08
C ARG A 163 17.34 13.97 -5.81
N THR A 164 17.14 13.10 -6.80
CA THR A 164 16.31 11.90 -6.65
C THR A 164 17.17 10.73 -6.20
N LEU A 165 16.73 10.06 -5.13
CA LEU A 165 17.32 8.83 -4.61
C LEU A 165 16.32 7.68 -4.81
N LEU A 166 16.77 6.65 -5.52
CA LEU A 166 16.08 5.37 -5.63
C LEU A 166 16.71 4.39 -4.64
N ILE A 167 15.88 3.78 -3.80
CA ILE A 167 16.29 2.80 -2.80
C ILE A 167 15.69 1.45 -3.19
N VAL A 168 16.55 0.56 -3.68
CA VAL A 168 16.17 -0.80 -4.07
C VAL A 168 16.54 -1.75 -2.93
N GLY A 169 15.56 -2.45 -2.38
CA GLY A 169 15.74 -3.37 -1.24
C GLY A 169 14.63 -3.24 -0.19
N ARG A 170 14.47 -4.28 0.64
CA ARG A 170 13.48 -4.26 1.73
C ARG A 170 13.96 -3.28 2.80
N LEU A 171 13.27 -2.15 2.98
CA LEU A 171 13.59 -1.22 4.06
C LEU A 171 13.46 -1.94 5.41
N ARG A 172 14.59 -2.04 6.12
CA ARG A 172 14.66 -2.37 7.57
C ARG A 172 15.04 -1.15 8.40
N HIS A 173 14.77 0.05 7.90
CA HIS A 173 15.12 1.28 8.59
C HIS A 173 13.86 1.94 9.17
N ARG A 174 13.83 2.05 10.49
CA ARG A 174 12.87 2.86 11.26
C ARG A 174 13.03 4.33 10.84
N GLN A 175 11.95 5.10 10.74
CA GLN A 175 12.08 6.55 10.61
C GLN A 175 12.64 7.08 11.93
N ASP A 176 13.96 7.24 12.02
CA ASP A 176 14.57 8.02 13.07
C ASP A 176 14.55 9.47 12.61
N HIS A 177 13.75 10.30 13.29
CA HIS A 177 13.74 11.74 13.12
C HIS A 177 15.08 12.28 13.62
N HIS A 178 16.07 12.40 12.74
CA HIS A 178 17.28 13.15 13.04
C HIS A 178 16.94 14.65 13.05
N HIS A 179 16.71 15.18 14.24
CA HIS A 179 16.82 16.61 14.49
C HIS A 179 18.28 17.02 14.25
N LEU A 180 18.53 17.74 13.16
CA LEU A 180 19.81 18.39 12.93
C LEU A 180 19.97 19.48 14.00
N HIS A 181 20.87 19.26 14.95
CA HIS A 181 21.25 20.29 15.92
C HIS A 181 21.96 21.44 15.18
N PRO A 182 21.62 22.71 15.45
CA PRO A 182 22.33 23.82 14.87
C PRO A 182 23.77 23.90 15.42
N PRO A 183 24.74 24.41 14.63
CA PRO A 183 26.14 24.43 15.04
C PRO A 183 26.35 25.36 16.24
N GLU A 184 27.11 24.88 17.23
CA GLU A 184 27.47 25.64 18.43
C GLU A 184 28.23 26.92 18.06
N ARG A 185 27.73 28.07 18.54
CA ARG A 185 28.48 29.33 18.48
C ARG A 185 29.67 29.24 19.44
N GLN A 186 30.88 29.36 18.91
CA GLN A 186 32.07 29.67 19.71
C GLN A 186 31.82 30.98 20.47
N GLN A 187 31.69 30.90 21.79
CA GLN A 187 31.66 32.09 22.65
C GLN A 187 33.08 32.63 22.82
N ALA A 188 33.29 33.84 22.30
CA ALA A 188 34.42 34.69 22.65
C ALA A 188 34.39 35.01 24.16
N GLY A 189 35.58 35.01 24.77
CA GLY A 189 35.76 35.11 26.21
C GLY A 189 35.38 36.47 26.83
N SER A 190 35.13 36.42 28.14
CA SER A 190 35.12 37.53 29.10
C SER A 190 34.75 36.90 30.45
N GLY A 191 35.68 36.74 31.40
CA GLY A 191 35.98 37.77 32.39
C GLY A 191 35.50 37.29 33.75
N ARG A 192 36.40 36.73 34.57
CA ARG A 192 36.11 36.38 35.98
C ARG A 192 36.01 37.67 36.79
N LEU A 193 34.84 37.92 37.40
CA LEU A 193 34.73 38.79 38.56
C LEU A 193 34.32 37.93 39.76
N ARG A 194 35.16 37.99 40.81
CA ARG A 194 34.94 37.38 42.12
C ARG A 194 34.10 38.32 42.99
N GLY A 195 33.35 37.73 43.91
CA GLY A 195 32.67 38.40 45.02
C GLY A 195 31.17 38.09 44.97
N ALA A 196 30.48 37.75 46.04
CA ALA A 196 30.81 37.49 47.42
C ALA A 196 29.53 36.83 47.95
N ASP A 197 29.61 35.68 48.64
CA ASP A 197 28.41 35.11 49.25
C ASP A 197 28.63 34.84 50.74
N ALA A 198 27.79 35.52 51.51
CA ALA A 198 27.76 35.56 52.96
C ALA A 198 26.92 34.39 53.50
N ARG A 199 27.35 33.91 54.65
CA ARG A 199 26.81 32.79 55.44
C ARG A 199 25.32 32.89 55.76
N ARG A 200 24.65 31.73 55.82
CA ARG A 200 23.69 31.24 56.87
C ARG A 200 23.14 29.88 56.39
N GLN A 201 23.57 28.69 56.86
CA GLN A 201 23.27 27.96 58.11
C GLN A 201 21.78 27.79 58.48
N GLY A 202 21.37 26.51 58.64
CA GLY A 202 20.14 25.97 59.26
C GLY A 202 19.07 25.55 58.23
N LEU A 203 18.72 24.30 57.93
CA LEU A 203 18.46 23.08 58.73
C LEU A 203 17.41 23.27 59.84
N ARG A 204 16.14 23.11 59.51
CA ARG A 204 15.23 22.03 59.97
C ARG A 204 13.78 22.28 59.51
N GLU A 205 13.18 21.18 59.07
CA GLU A 205 11.74 20.83 58.98
C GLU A 205 10.83 21.64 58.05
#